data_AF-A0A521KVK0-F1
#
_entry.id   AF-A0A521KVK0-F1
#
_cell.length_a   1.000
_cell.length_b   1.000
_cell.length_c   1.000
_cell.angle_alpha   90.00
_cell.angle_beta   90.00
_cell.angle_gamma   90.00
#
_symmetry.space_group_name_H-M   'P 1'
#
loop_
_entity.id
_entity.type
_entity.pdbx_description
1 polymer ?
#
loop_
_entity_poly.entity_id
_entity_poly.type
_entity_poly.pdbx_seq_one_letter_code
_entity_poly.pdbx_strand_id
1 'polypeptide(L)'
;MNYVALKMLFGDRAKYLMLLCGLAFAVMLIVQQGSIFWGLMLWSQSGITNLNVEIWVADPNISQVEEVKPIATTAVERVRTVPGVEWAVPLFKGVYRARLANGDYHRISLVGLDAATLIGRPAKLMAGRIEDLRTPDAVVVDQWAVQRMG
;
A
#
# COMPACT_ATOMS: atom_id res chain seq x y z
N MET A 1 21.46 -39.95 27.48
CA MET A 1 22.54 -39.15 26.89
C MET A 1 22.43 -37.64 27.20
N ASN A 2 21.24 -37.02 27.18
CA ASN A 2 21.10 -35.55 27.27
C ASN A 2 21.28 -34.94 28.67
N TYR A 3 21.22 -35.75 29.73
CA TYR A 3 21.30 -35.29 31.11
C TYR A 3 22.65 -34.61 31.46
N VAL A 4 23.76 -35.20 30.99
CA VAL A 4 25.11 -34.64 31.23
C VAL A 4 25.29 -33.32 30.46
N ALA A 5 24.76 -33.23 29.24
CA ALA A 5 24.82 -32.01 28.42
C ALA A 5 24.04 -30.84 29.06
N LEU A 6 22.83 -31.09 29.57
CA LEU A 6 22.06 -30.07 30.30
C LEU A 6 22.77 -29.62 31.58
N LYS A 7 23.42 -30.54 32.30
CA LYS A 7 24.17 -30.23 33.52
C LYS A 7 25.41 -29.39 33.23
N MET A 8 26.08 -29.62 32.10
CA MET A 8 27.17 -28.77 31.60
C MET A 8 26.66 -27.38 31.16
N LEU A 9 25.53 -27.34 30.45
CA LEU A 9 24.92 -26.09 29.96
C LEU A 9 24.53 -25.14 31.10
N PHE A 10 23.93 -25.66 32.18
CA PHE A 10 23.53 -24.86 33.35
C PHE A 10 24.62 -24.72 34.43
N GLY A 11 25.79 -25.34 34.23
CA GLY A 11 26.89 -25.30 35.20
C GLY A 11 27.45 -23.90 35.41
N ASP A 12 27.60 -23.14 34.33
CA ASP A 12 28.04 -21.73 34.35
C ASP A 12 26.87 -20.81 33.95
N ARG A 13 26.13 -20.34 34.96
CA ARG A 13 24.92 -19.53 34.75
C ARG A 13 25.20 -18.19 34.08
N ALA A 14 26.38 -17.61 34.32
CA ALA A 14 26.76 -16.32 33.73
C ALA A 14 27.02 -16.49 32.23
N LYS A 15 27.79 -17.50 31.83
CA LYS A 15 28.00 -17.82 30.40
C LYS A 15 26.70 -18.24 29.71
N TYR A 16 25.87 -19.05 30.37
CA TYR A 16 24.58 -19.47 29.83
C TYR A 16 23.68 -18.27 29.53
N LEU A 17 23.50 -17.35 30.49
CA LEU A 17 22.68 -16.16 30.31
C LEU A 17 23.24 -15.24 29.22
N MET A 18 24.56 -15.04 29.18
CA MET A 18 25.20 -14.24 28.13
C MET A 18 24.94 -14.81 26.73
N LEU A 19 25.11 -16.14 26.56
CA LEU A 19 24.84 -16.82 25.29
C LEU A 19 23.37 -16.76 24.90
N LEU A 20 22.46 -17.01 25.86
CA LEU A 20 21.03 -16.99 25.61
C LEU A 20 20.57 -15.58 25.21
N CYS A 21 20.98 -14.54 25.94
CA CYS A 21 20.65 -13.16 25.62
C CYS A 21 21.23 -12.75 24.25
N GLY A 22 22.49 -13.10 23.96
CA GLY A 22 23.12 -12.80 22.67
C GLY A 22 22.40 -13.48 21.50
N LEU A 23 22.07 -14.76 21.65
CA LEU A 23 21.35 -15.53 20.63
C LEU A 23 19.92 -15.00 20.46
N ALA A 24 19.19 -14.77 21.55
CA ALA A 24 17.85 -14.23 21.50
C ALA A 24 17.82 -12.85 20.84
N PHE A 25 18.79 -11.98 21.16
CA PHE A 25 18.90 -10.66 20.55
C PHE A 25 19.24 -10.74 19.06
N ALA A 26 20.17 -11.62 18.66
CA ALA A 26 20.49 -11.84 17.25
C ALA A 26 19.26 -12.33 16.46
N VAL A 27 18.53 -13.31 16.99
CA VAL A 27 17.30 -13.82 16.38
C VAL A 27 16.22 -12.74 16.33
N MET A 28 16.04 -11.95 17.40
CA MET A 28 15.10 -10.83 17.43
C MET A 28 15.41 -9.81 16.33
N LEU A 29 16.67 -9.43 16.14
CA LEU A 29 17.06 -8.49 15.08
C LEU A 29 16.77 -9.04 13.69
N ILE A 30 17.05 -10.33 13.45
CA ILE A 30 16.75 -10.98 12.16
C ILE A 30 15.24 -10.95 11.89
N VAL A 31 14.43 -11.33 12.88
CA VAL A 31 12.96 -11.35 12.75
C VAL A 31 12.42 -9.93 12.56
N GLN A 32 12.91 -8.95 13.31
CA GLN A 32 12.49 -7.55 13.20
C GLN A 32 12.76 -7.00 11.80
N GLN A 33 13.99 -7.17 11.29
CA GLN A 33 14.36 -6.68 9.95
C GLN A 33 13.55 -7.40 8.86
N GLY A 34 13.32 -8.71 9.01
CA GLY A 34 12.45 -9.46 8.11
C GLY A 34 11.00 -8.94 8.11
N SER A 35 10.45 -8.62 9.28
CA SER A 35 9.10 -8.06 9.40
C SER A 35 8.98 -6.68 8.77
N ILE A 36 9.99 -5.82 8.93
CA ILE A 36 10.02 -4.49 8.30
C ILE A 36 10.04 -4.64 6.79
N PHE A 37 10.92 -5.50 6.26
CA PHE A 37 10.99 -5.78 4.84
C PHE A 37 9.65 -6.28 4.28
N TRP A 38 9.02 -7.24 4.97
CA TRP A 38 7.72 -7.75 4.58
C TRP A 38 6.65 -6.65 4.55
N GLY A 39 6.63 -5.79 5.58
CA GLY A 39 5.72 -4.65 5.64
C GLY A 39 5.91 -3.66 4.49
N LEU A 40 7.16 -3.36 4.12
CA LEU A 40 7.48 -2.50 2.98
C LEU A 40 7.04 -3.12 1.65
N MET A 41 7.20 -4.43 1.48
CA MET A 41 6.73 -5.15 0.30
C MET A 41 5.19 -5.13 0.17
N LEU A 42 4.47 -5.32 1.27
CA LEU A 42 3.01 -5.17 1.30
C LEU A 42 2.56 -3.74 0.99
N TRP A 43 3.28 -2.74 1.51
CA TRP A 43 2.96 -1.35 1.25
C TRP A 43 3.21 -0.95 -0.20
N SER A 44 4.27 -1.46 -0.83
CA SER A 44 4.62 -1.15 -2.22
C SER A 44 3.55 -1.58 -3.23
N GLN A 45 2.79 -2.64 -2.95
CA GLN A 45 1.68 -3.11 -3.80
C GLN A 45 0.32 -2.49 -3.46
N SER A 46 0.22 -1.72 -2.37
CA SER A 46 -1.06 -1.20 -1.86
C SER A 46 -1.82 -0.34 -2.86
N GLY A 47 -1.11 0.37 -3.74
CA GLY A 47 -1.71 1.19 -4.80
C GLY A 47 -2.48 0.40 -5.87
N ILE A 48 -2.25 -0.91 -5.96
CA ILE A 48 -2.96 -1.84 -6.85
C ILE A 48 -3.94 -2.70 -6.05
N THR A 49 -3.50 -3.26 -4.92
CA THR A 49 -4.31 -4.24 -4.16
C THR A 49 -5.51 -3.63 -3.44
N ASN A 50 -5.49 -2.32 -3.17
CA ASN A 50 -6.62 -1.64 -2.51
C ASN A 50 -7.79 -1.34 -3.45
N LEU A 51 -7.61 -1.55 -4.76
CA LEU A 51 -8.61 -1.30 -5.79
C LEU A 51 -9.16 -2.62 -6.28
N ASN A 52 -10.48 -2.73 -6.36
CA ASN A 52 -11.16 -3.96 -6.75
C ASN A 52 -11.16 -4.16 -8.28
N VAL A 53 -9.97 -4.32 -8.87
CA VAL A 53 -9.75 -4.48 -10.32
C VAL A 53 -8.78 -5.63 -10.57
N GLU A 54 -9.14 -6.51 -11.50
CA GLU A 54 -8.39 -7.74 -11.77
C GLU A 54 -7.19 -7.53 -12.71
N ILE A 55 -7.32 -6.61 -13.67
CA ILE A 55 -6.34 -6.41 -14.74
C ILE A 55 -5.85 -4.97 -14.76
N TRP A 56 -4.54 -4.80 -14.79
CA TRP A 56 -3.86 -3.52 -14.88
C TRP A 56 -3.12 -3.39 -16.21
N VAL A 57 -3.28 -2.24 -16.86
CA VAL A 57 -2.57 -1.91 -18.10
C VAL A 57 -1.69 -0.70 -17.83
N ALA A 58 -0.39 -0.86 -18.08
CA ALA A 58 0.61 0.18 -17.87
C ALA A 58 1.61 0.21 -19.04
N ASP A 59 2.41 1.28 -19.11
CA ASP A 59 3.50 1.38 -20.09
C ASP A 59 4.65 0.43 -19.69
N PRO A 60 5.26 -0.31 -20.64
CA PRO A 60 6.31 -1.28 -20.32
C PRO A 60 7.59 -0.65 -19.75
N ASN A 61 7.76 0.67 -19.85
CA ASN A 61 8.97 1.36 -19.36
C ASN A 61 8.85 1.86 -17.92
N ILE A 62 7.72 1.65 -17.24
CA ILE A 62 7.63 2.00 -15.82
C ILE A 62 8.36 0.96 -14.97
N SER A 63 9.12 1.41 -13.97
CA SER A 63 9.84 0.52 -13.05
C SER A 63 9.06 0.26 -11.77
N GLN A 64 8.10 1.13 -11.43
CA GLN A 64 7.32 1.07 -10.20
C GLN A 64 5.84 1.34 -10.46
N VAL A 65 4.97 0.68 -9.69
CA VAL A 65 3.50 0.82 -9.73
C VAL A 65 3.01 2.27 -9.57
N GLU A 66 3.73 3.07 -8.77
CA GLU A 66 3.37 4.47 -8.51
C GLU A 66 3.99 5.45 -9.52
N GLU A 67 4.76 4.95 -10.49
CA GLU A 67 5.29 5.78 -11.56
C GLU A 67 4.18 6.06 -12.59
N VAL A 68 3.79 7.33 -12.68
CA VAL A 68 2.69 7.75 -13.54
C VAL A 68 3.23 8.20 -14.89
N LYS A 69 3.06 7.34 -15.89
CA LYS A 69 3.24 7.72 -17.30
C LYS A 69 1.85 7.87 -17.95
N PRO A 70 1.50 9.07 -18.45
CA PRO A 70 0.21 9.28 -19.10
C PRO A 70 0.03 8.33 -20.29
N ILE A 71 -1.11 7.65 -20.33
CA ILE A 71 -1.50 6.77 -21.43
C ILE A 71 -2.50 7.54 -22.30
N ALA A 72 -2.32 7.48 -23.62
CA ALA A 72 -3.25 8.10 -24.56
C ALA A 72 -4.63 7.42 -24.51
N THR A 73 -5.71 8.17 -24.66
CA THR A 73 -7.08 7.63 -24.66
C THR A 73 -7.29 6.54 -25.72
N THR A 74 -6.61 6.64 -26.87
CA THR A 74 -6.63 5.62 -27.92
C THR A 74 -6.14 4.24 -27.47
N ALA A 75 -5.20 4.19 -26.50
CA ALA A 75 -4.76 2.92 -25.94
C ALA A 75 -5.83 2.27 -25.05
N VAL A 76 -6.64 3.06 -24.34
CA VAL A 76 -7.79 2.54 -23.57
C VAL A 76 -8.81 1.92 -24.52
N GLU A 77 -9.15 2.61 -25.62
CA GLU A 77 -10.06 2.06 -26.63
C GLU A 77 -9.51 0.76 -27.23
N ARG A 78 -8.20 0.70 -27.50
CA ARG A 78 -7.57 -0.54 -27.99
C ARG A 78 -7.69 -1.69 -26.98
N VAL A 79 -7.50 -1.44 -25.68
CA VAL A 79 -7.68 -2.47 -24.64
C VAL A 79 -9.12 -3.01 -24.65
N ARG A 80 -10.13 -2.15 -24.85
CA ARG A 80 -11.54 -2.58 -24.96
C ARG A 80 -11.82 -3.47 -26.15
N THR A 81 -10.99 -3.45 -27.20
CA THR A 81 -11.17 -4.34 -28.37
C THR A 81 -10.62 -5.75 -28.14
N VAL A 82 -9.89 -5.99 -27.04
CA VAL A 82 -9.31 -7.30 -26.75
C VAL A 82 -10.41 -8.29 -26.36
N PRO A 83 -10.53 -9.45 -27.03
CA PRO A 83 -11.53 -10.46 -26.67
C PRO A 83 -11.42 -10.87 -25.19
N GLY A 84 -12.54 -10.85 -24.47
CA GLY A 84 -12.61 -11.14 -23.04
C GLY A 84 -12.48 -9.93 -22.11
N VAL A 85 -12.18 -8.73 -22.64
CA VAL A 85 -12.24 -7.49 -21.86
C VAL A 85 -13.65 -6.92 -21.94
N GLU A 86 -14.38 -6.95 -20.82
CA GLU A 86 -15.73 -6.38 -20.75
C GLU A 86 -15.71 -4.84 -20.74
N TRP A 87 -14.76 -4.25 -20.01
CA TRP A 87 -14.62 -2.80 -19.89
C TRP A 87 -13.15 -2.42 -19.64
N ALA A 88 -12.83 -1.16 -19.94
CA ALA A 88 -11.56 -0.55 -19.54
C ALA A 88 -11.79 0.94 -19.25
N VAL A 89 -11.23 1.44 -18.15
CA VAL A 89 -11.29 2.85 -17.75
C VAL A 89 -9.89 3.37 -17.43
N PRO A 90 -9.57 4.63 -17.76
CA PRO A 90 -8.32 5.23 -17.33
C PRO A 90 -8.35 5.46 -15.81
N LEU A 91 -7.24 5.20 -15.13
CA LEU A 91 -7.05 5.58 -13.74
C LEU A 91 -6.11 6.78 -13.68
N PHE A 92 -6.58 7.86 -13.05
CA PHE A 92 -5.73 9.01 -12.79
C PHE A 92 -5.03 8.85 -11.44
N LYS A 93 -3.73 9.06 -11.40
CA LYS A 93 -2.93 9.15 -10.17
C LYS A 93 -1.98 10.33 -10.26
N GLY A 94 -1.77 11.02 -9.15
CA GLY A 94 -0.76 12.08 -9.08
C GLY A 94 -0.50 12.56 -7.67
N VAL A 95 0.67 13.16 -7.45
CA VAL A 95 1.06 13.71 -6.15
C VAL A 95 0.88 15.22 -6.18
N TYR A 96 0.07 15.73 -5.25
CA TYR A 96 -0.31 17.14 -5.16
C TYR A 96 0.00 17.71 -3.78
N ARG A 97 -0.10 19.03 -3.66
CA ARG A 97 -0.08 19.73 -2.37
C ARG A 97 -1.48 20.26 -2.08
N ALA A 98 -2.13 19.72 -1.07
CA ALA A 98 -3.38 20.24 -0.53
C ALA A 98 -3.08 21.39 0.43
N ARG A 99 -3.90 22.45 0.39
CA ARG A 99 -3.89 23.54 1.37
C ARG A 99 -5.06 23.35 2.32
N LEU A 100 -4.77 23.27 3.61
CA LEU A 100 -5.78 23.11 4.66
C LEU A 100 -6.39 24.48 5.02
N ALA A 101 -7.53 24.45 5.71
CA ALA A 101 -8.23 25.67 6.15
C ALA A 101 -7.39 26.53 7.10
N ASN A 102 -6.46 25.91 7.85
CA ASN A 102 -5.53 26.61 8.74
C ASN A 102 -4.34 27.27 7.98
N GLY A 103 -4.23 27.07 6.67
CA GLY A 103 -3.15 27.61 5.84
C GLY A 103 -1.97 26.68 5.62
N ASP A 104 -1.93 25.52 6.29
CA ASP A 104 -0.85 24.55 6.13
C ASP A 104 -0.95 23.79 4.81
N TYR A 105 0.20 23.32 4.33
CA TYR A 105 0.30 22.52 3.11
C TYR A 105 0.70 21.08 3.43
N HIS A 106 -0.05 20.14 2.87
CA HIS A 106 0.26 18.72 2.97
C HIS A 106 0.40 18.08 1.59
N ARG A 107 1.39 17.20 1.44
CA ARG A 107 1.54 16.39 0.23
C ARG A 107 0.51 15.27 0.26
N ILE A 108 -0.31 15.18 -0.77
CA ILE A 108 -1.35 14.15 -0.95
C ILE A 108 -1.10 13.35 -2.22
N SER A 109 -1.55 12.10 -2.22
CA SER A 109 -1.77 11.35 -3.46
C SER A 109 -3.23 11.52 -3.85
N LEU A 110 -3.47 11.99 -5.06
CA LEU A 110 -4.80 12.15 -5.63
C LEU A 110 -5.03 11.00 -6.61
N VAL A 111 -6.09 10.23 -6.37
CA VAL A 111 -6.55 9.16 -7.25
C VAL A 111 -7.89 9.57 -7.83
N GLY A 112 -7.96 9.69 -9.16
CA GLY A 112 -9.19 10.00 -9.87
C GLY A 112 -9.93 8.74 -10.27
N LEU A 113 -11.25 8.75 -10.09
CA LEU A 113 -12.14 7.65 -10.43
C LEU A 113 -12.90 7.94 -11.73
N ASP A 114 -13.40 6.87 -12.36
CA ASP A 114 -14.35 7.05 -13.45
C ASP A 114 -15.68 7.60 -12.91
N ALA A 115 -16.12 8.76 -13.41
CA ALA A 115 -17.30 9.45 -12.88
C ALA A 115 -18.62 8.71 -13.17
N ALA A 116 -18.68 7.91 -14.24
CA ALA A 116 -19.90 7.20 -14.63
C ALA A 116 -20.11 5.95 -13.79
N THR A 117 -19.05 5.16 -13.58
CA THR A 117 -19.10 3.83 -12.97
C THR A 117 -18.59 3.79 -11.53
N LEU A 118 -17.82 4.80 -11.11
CA LEU A 118 -17.06 4.81 -9.86
C LEU A 118 -16.07 3.62 -9.75
N ILE A 119 -15.67 3.05 -10.88
CA ILE A 119 -14.59 2.06 -10.94
C ILE A 119 -13.29 2.70 -10.48
N GLY A 120 -12.52 1.94 -9.70
CA GLY A 120 -11.34 2.44 -9.00
C GLY A 120 -11.64 2.95 -7.59
N ARG A 121 -12.89 2.87 -7.10
CA ARG A 121 -13.21 3.17 -5.69
C ARG A 121 -12.52 2.18 -4.73
N PRO A 122 -12.20 2.59 -3.49
CA PRO A 122 -11.67 1.69 -2.47
C PRO A 122 -12.68 0.58 -2.14
N ALA A 123 -12.18 -0.60 -1.76
CA ALA A 123 -13.03 -1.75 -1.43
C ALA A 123 -13.91 -1.52 -0.19
N LYS A 124 -13.47 -0.69 0.76
CA LYS A 124 -14.16 -0.45 2.03
C LYS A 124 -14.26 1.04 2.31
N LEU A 125 -15.50 1.53 2.48
CA LEU A 125 -15.80 2.88 2.92
C LEU A 125 -16.14 2.85 4.42
N MET A 126 -15.53 3.74 5.22
CA MET A 126 -15.80 3.82 6.67
C MET A 126 -17.02 4.68 6.99
N ALA A 127 -17.21 5.77 6.26
CA ALA A 127 -18.26 6.76 6.49
C ALA A 127 -18.65 7.45 5.17
N GLY A 128 -19.86 8.00 5.11
CA GLY A 128 -20.41 8.66 3.92
C GLY A 128 -20.90 7.68 2.86
N ARG A 129 -21.17 8.19 1.66
CA ARG A 129 -21.60 7.39 0.50
C ARG A 129 -20.66 7.66 -0.67
N ILE A 130 -20.22 6.61 -1.36
CA ILE A 130 -19.30 6.77 -2.49
C ILE A 130 -19.96 7.50 -3.66
N GLU A 131 -21.29 7.44 -3.76
CA GLU A 131 -22.07 8.15 -4.77
C GLU A 131 -21.97 9.68 -4.64
N ASP A 132 -21.62 10.19 -3.45
CA ASP A 132 -21.47 11.63 -3.21
C ASP A 132 -20.32 12.24 -4.03
N LEU A 133 -19.35 11.42 -4.48
CA LEU A 133 -18.28 11.81 -5.42
C LEU A 133 -18.79 12.30 -6.78
N ARG A 134 -20.07 12.09 -7.10
CA ARG A 134 -20.68 12.67 -8.30
C ARG A 134 -20.95 14.17 -8.16
N THR A 135 -20.94 14.68 -6.93
CA THR A 135 -21.09 16.11 -6.65
C THR A 135 -19.79 16.84 -7.05
N PRO A 136 -19.87 18.02 -7.66
CA PRO A 136 -18.68 18.83 -7.94
C PRO A 136 -17.84 19.06 -6.68
N ASP A 137 -16.51 19.02 -6.83
CA ASP A 137 -15.53 19.25 -5.77
C ASP A 137 -15.62 18.28 -4.57
N ALA A 138 -16.39 17.20 -4.67
CA ALA A 138 -16.43 16.16 -3.66
C ALA A 138 -15.14 15.33 -3.69
N VAL A 139 -14.60 15.07 -2.51
CA VAL A 139 -13.41 14.23 -2.32
C VAL A 139 -13.66 13.20 -1.23
N VAL A 140 -13.10 12.01 -1.40
CA VAL A 140 -13.02 11.00 -0.35
C VAL A 140 -11.58 10.98 0.15
N VAL A 141 -11.44 11.06 1.47
CA VAL A 141 -10.15 11.05 2.15
C VAL A 141 -9.96 9.71 2.87
N ASP A 142 -8.73 9.24 2.92
CA ASP A 142 -8.39 8.05 3.70
C ASP A 142 -8.43 8.36 5.21
N GLN A 143 -8.54 7.32 6.04
CA GLN A 143 -8.65 7.46 7.50
C GLN A 143 -7.44 8.17 8.12
N TRP A 144 -6.25 7.98 7.56
CA TRP A 144 -5.02 8.60 8.06
C TRP A 144 -4.97 10.09 7.72
N ALA A 145 -5.44 10.45 6.52
CA ALA A 145 -5.60 11.83 6.08
C ALA A 145 -6.61 12.58 6.96
N VAL A 146 -7.74 11.95 7.35
CA VAL A 146 -8.68 12.54 8.32
C VAL A 146 -7.96 12.88 9.62
N GLN A 147 -7.27 11.91 10.24
CA GLN A 147 -6.55 12.16 11.51
C GLN A 147 -5.48 13.24 11.43
N ARG A 148 -4.85 13.40 10.26
CA ARG A 148 -3.74 14.35 10.06
C ARG A 148 -4.20 15.74 9.58
N MET A 149 -5.34 15.83 8.92
CA MET A 149 -5.81 17.05 8.25
C MET A 149 -7.07 17.66 8.87
N GLY A 150 -7.76 16.94 9.78
CA GLY A 150 -8.95 17.43 10.50
C GLY A 150 -9.88 16.30 10.88
#